data_AF-A0A3D5M642-F1
#
_entry.id   AF-A0A3D5M642-F1
#
_cell.length_a   1.000
_cell.length_b   1.000
_cell.length_c   1.000
_cell.angle_alpha   90.00
_cell.angle_beta   90.00
_cell.angle_gamma   90.00
#
_symmetry.space_group_name_H-M   'P 1'
#
loop_
_entity.id
_entity.type
_entity.pdbx_description
1 polymer ?
#
loop_
_entity_poly.entity_id
_entity_poly.type
_entity_poly.pdbx_seq_one_letter_code
_entity_poly.pdbx_strand_id
1 'polypeptide(L)'
;MRIFVLSHIFVLIVCCMSVSAQDAILSVSGGAGSTGDLIDSAVTLDSTLIVQGWSMSVCHPEGDLDLISATDGPTTQVVNGGGPPDFNELNIVPGGMTVGVVINFVGSNVLDPGTGYGLLDLQYELVGVPDTGGLPIDAALEFCDQTLGSPPVDNIIVSGGSSITPETNSSVIQN
;
A
#
# COMPACT_ATOMS: atom_id res chain seq x y z
N MET A 1 -63.21 11.85 -30.12
CA MET A 1 -62.34 11.39 -29.02
C MET A 1 -60.93 11.23 -29.58
N ARG A 2 -59.99 12.09 -29.21
CA ARG A 2 -58.62 12.16 -29.76
C ARG A 2 -57.72 11.26 -28.90
N ILE A 3 -57.13 10.23 -29.49
CA ILE A 3 -56.14 9.36 -28.83
C ILE A 3 -54.76 9.98 -29.07
N PHE A 4 -54.10 10.42 -27.99
CA PHE A 4 -52.72 10.87 -28.01
C PHE A 4 -51.79 9.67 -27.80
N VAL A 5 -50.83 9.54 -28.70
CA VAL A 5 -49.73 8.56 -28.68
C VAL A 5 -48.65 9.07 -27.72
N LEU A 6 -48.17 8.25 -26.79
CA LEU A 6 -46.99 8.54 -25.98
C LEU A 6 -45.89 7.49 -26.27
N SER A 7 -45.05 7.81 -27.27
CA SER A 7 -43.83 7.07 -27.59
C SER A 7 -42.77 7.40 -26.54
N HIS A 8 -42.38 6.42 -25.73
CA HIS A 8 -41.33 6.58 -24.72
C HIS A 8 -39.98 6.24 -25.35
N ILE A 9 -39.17 7.27 -25.59
CA ILE A 9 -37.77 7.13 -26.02
C ILE A 9 -36.95 6.78 -24.77
N PHE A 10 -36.37 5.58 -24.74
CA PHE A 10 -35.41 5.15 -23.73
C PHE A 10 -34.01 5.59 -24.17
N VAL A 11 -33.48 6.65 -23.54
CA VAL A 11 -32.11 7.12 -23.78
C VAL A 11 -31.16 6.31 -22.91
N LEU A 12 -30.36 5.45 -23.53
CA LEU A 12 -29.25 4.74 -22.87
C LEU A 12 -28.09 5.72 -22.70
N ILE A 13 -27.95 6.29 -21.51
CA ILE A 13 -26.74 7.03 -21.11
C ILE A 13 -25.64 6.00 -20.90
N VAL A 14 -24.77 5.84 -21.90
CA VAL A 14 -23.49 5.16 -21.74
C VAL A 14 -22.58 6.12 -20.97
N CYS A 15 -22.50 5.91 -19.66
CA CYS A 15 -21.48 6.53 -18.82
C CYS A 15 -20.13 5.99 -19.29
N CYS A 16 -19.38 6.79 -20.05
CA CYS A 16 -18.01 6.48 -20.43
C CYS A 16 -17.18 6.59 -19.14
N MET A 17 -17.03 5.47 -18.43
CA MET A 17 -16.11 5.40 -17.30
C MET A 17 -14.71 5.59 -17.87
N SER A 18 -14.14 6.78 -17.68
CA SER A 18 -12.74 7.02 -17.93
C SER A 18 -11.96 6.16 -16.92
N VAL A 19 -11.48 5.00 -17.36
CA VAL A 19 -10.41 4.30 -16.65
C VAL A 19 -9.19 5.20 -16.78
N SER A 20 -8.88 5.96 -15.73
CA SER A 20 -7.55 6.54 -15.58
C SER A 20 -6.58 5.36 -15.51
N ALA A 21 -5.61 5.30 -16.42
CA ALA A 21 -4.41 4.52 -16.12
C ALA A 21 -3.78 5.19 -14.88
N GLN A 22 -3.49 4.41 -13.84
CA GLN A 22 -2.90 4.91 -12.61
C GLN A 22 -1.38 4.90 -12.75
N ASP A 23 -0.71 5.94 -12.27
CA ASP A 23 0.73 6.11 -12.47
C ASP A 23 1.57 5.30 -11.48
N ALA A 24 1.08 5.15 -10.25
CA ALA A 24 1.69 4.30 -9.21
C ALA A 24 0.62 3.81 -8.23
N ILE A 25 0.74 2.54 -7.81
CA ILE A 25 -0.16 1.87 -6.88
C ILE A 25 0.68 1.15 -5.82
N LEU A 26 0.52 1.56 -4.56
CA LEU A 26 1.04 0.81 -3.42
C LEU A 26 -0.03 -0.16 -2.94
N SER A 27 0.34 -1.42 -2.69
CA SER A 27 -0.57 -2.43 -2.16
C SER A 27 0.06 -3.07 -0.93
N VAL A 28 -0.73 -3.32 0.11
CA VAL A 28 -0.32 -4.14 1.26
C VAL A 28 -1.16 -5.42 1.22
N SER A 29 -0.53 -6.58 1.39
CA SER A 29 -1.26 -7.84 1.49
C SER A 29 -1.75 -8.07 2.92
N GLY A 30 -2.92 -8.69 3.05
CA GLY A 30 -3.45 -9.17 4.32
C GLY A 30 -3.26 -10.67 4.51
N GLY A 31 -4.06 -11.25 5.39
CA GLY A 31 -4.01 -12.69 5.70
C GLY A 31 -5.13 -13.12 6.63
N ALA A 32 -5.06 -14.35 7.13
CA ALA A 32 -5.98 -14.85 8.14
C ALA A 32 -5.28 -15.87 9.04
N GLY A 33 -5.62 -15.87 10.33
CA GLY A 33 -5.06 -16.78 11.32
C GLY A 33 -5.82 -16.69 12.64
N SER A 34 -5.41 -17.46 13.65
CA SER A 34 -5.96 -17.35 15.02
C SER A 34 -5.10 -16.44 15.88
N THR A 35 -5.61 -16.05 17.07
CA THR A 35 -4.80 -15.28 18.04
C THR A 35 -3.53 -16.05 18.39
N GLY A 36 -2.38 -15.37 18.29
CA GLY A 36 -1.04 -15.90 18.48
C GLY A 36 -0.37 -16.41 17.20
N ASP A 37 -1.08 -16.43 16.06
CA ASP A 37 -0.47 -16.78 14.78
C ASP A 37 0.36 -15.62 14.23
N LEU A 38 1.47 -15.98 13.57
CA LEU A 38 2.28 -15.07 12.79
C LEU A 38 1.81 -15.08 11.33
N ILE A 39 1.52 -13.89 10.80
CA ILE A 39 1.04 -13.67 9.44
C ILE A 39 2.06 -12.82 8.68
N ASP A 40 2.58 -13.40 7.61
CA ASP A 40 3.42 -12.67 6.67
C ASP A 40 2.56 -11.78 5.80
N SER A 41 3.00 -10.54 5.60
CA SER A 41 2.40 -9.55 4.73
C SER A 41 3.49 -8.87 3.92
N ALA A 42 3.14 -8.30 2.77
CA ALA A 42 4.11 -7.64 1.91
C ALA A 42 3.54 -6.32 1.40
N VAL A 43 4.42 -5.35 1.21
CA VAL A 43 4.11 -4.12 0.47
C VAL A 43 4.67 -4.23 -0.92
N THR A 44 3.81 -4.06 -1.92
CA THR A 44 4.17 -4.08 -3.34
C THR A 44 3.88 -2.76 -4.03
N LEU A 45 4.60 -2.52 -5.13
CA LEU A 45 4.42 -1.37 -6.02
C LEU A 45 4.19 -1.83 -7.45
N ASP A 46 3.12 -1.29 -8.05
CA ASP A 46 2.90 -1.25 -9.50
C ASP A 46 3.10 0.19 -9.96
N SER A 47 3.90 0.42 -11.00
CA SER A 47 4.21 1.77 -11.47
C SER A 47 4.36 1.81 -12.99
N THR A 48 3.74 2.80 -13.62
CA THR A 48 4.02 3.17 -15.01
C THR A 48 5.13 4.23 -15.11
N LEU A 49 5.57 4.77 -13.98
CA LEU A 49 6.62 5.77 -13.84
C LEU A 49 8.00 5.13 -13.64
N ILE A 50 9.04 5.89 -13.99
CA ILE A 50 10.41 5.63 -13.54
C ILE A 50 10.54 6.14 -12.10
N VAL A 51 10.81 5.25 -11.17
CA VAL A 51 10.85 5.56 -9.73
C VAL A 51 12.29 5.79 -9.28
N GLN A 52 12.50 6.85 -8.52
CA GLN A 52 13.81 7.29 -7.98
C GLN A 52 13.90 7.11 -6.46
N GLY A 53 12.76 6.87 -5.81
CA GLY A 53 12.63 6.70 -4.38
C GLY A 53 11.16 6.69 -3.98
N TRP A 54 10.92 6.42 -2.71
CA TRP A 54 9.58 6.42 -2.13
C TRP A 54 9.66 6.73 -0.65
N SER A 55 8.58 7.24 -0.08
CA SER A 55 8.32 7.16 1.35
C SER A 55 6.90 6.70 1.57
N MET A 56 6.68 5.95 2.65
CA MET A 56 5.35 5.50 3.01
C MET A 56 5.25 5.13 4.48
N SER A 57 4.02 5.08 4.98
CA SER A 57 3.71 4.47 6.26
C SER A 57 2.51 3.54 6.17
N VAL A 58 2.56 2.44 6.92
CA VAL A 58 1.49 1.45 7.03
C VAL A 58 1.04 1.39 8.48
N CYS A 59 -0.24 1.63 8.71
CA CYS A 59 -0.88 1.62 10.01
C CYS A 59 -1.64 0.30 10.26
N HIS A 60 -1.73 -0.07 11.54
CA HIS A 60 -2.56 -1.18 12.04
C HIS A 60 -3.20 -0.82 13.39
N PRO A 61 -4.31 -1.47 13.77
CA PRO A 61 -4.89 -1.35 15.10
C PRO A 61 -4.04 -2.13 16.13
N GLU A 62 -3.38 -1.44 17.06
CA GLU A 62 -2.55 -2.03 18.13
C GLU A 62 -3.31 -2.97 19.08
N GLY A 63 -4.65 -2.91 19.09
CA GLY A 63 -5.48 -3.84 19.88
C GLY A 63 -5.62 -5.21 19.24
N ASP A 64 -5.38 -5.33 17.93
CA ASP A 64 -5.65 -6.53 17.15
C ASP A 64 -4.38 -7.12 16.52
N LEU A 65 -3.37 -6.29 16.24
CA LEU A 65 -2.12 -6.70 15.60
C LEU A 65 -0.90 -6.08 16.30
N ASP A 66 0.16 -6.87 16.40
CA ASP A 66 1.52 -6.42 16.72
C ASP A 66 2.43 -6.62 15.50
N LEU A 67 3.12 -5.57 15.04
CA LEU A 67 4.12 -5.67 13.98
C LEU A 67 5.45 -6.18 14.56
N ILE A 68 5.75 -7.45 14.34
CA ILE A 68 6.93 -8.15 14.89
C ILE A 68 8.19 -7.79 14.10
N SER A 69 8.09 -7.73 12.77
CA SER A 69 9.21 -7.34 11.93
C SER A 69 8.78 -6.68 10.63
N ALA A 70 9.64 -5.79 10.14
CA ALA A 70 9.56 -5.18 8.83
C ALA A 70 10.98 -5.21 8.24
N THR A 71 11.11 -5.70 7.02
CA THR A 71 12.38 -5.83 6.31
C THR A 71 12.24 -5.45 4.85
N ASP A 72 13.36 -5.16 4.20
CA ASP A 72 13.39 -4.86 2.76
C ASP A 72 12.91 -6.05 1.94
N GLY A 73 11.94 -5.80 1.07
CA GLY A 73 11.49 -6.77 0.08
C GLY A 73 12.55 -7.00 -1.02
N PRO A 74 12.34 -8.02 -1.87
CA PRO A 74 13.34 -8.45 -2.85
C PRO A 74 13.70 -7.38 -3.87
N THR A 75 12.78 -6.46 -4.22
CA THR A 75 13.10 -5.35 -5.11
C THR A 75 14.00 -4.34 -4.42
N THR A 76 13.65 -3.90 -3.20
CA THR A 76 14.41 -2.91 -2.43
C THR A 76 15.86 -3.35 -2.22
N GLN A 77 16.11 -4.62 -1.92
CA GLN A 77 17.45 -5.15 -1.67
C GLN A 77 18.44 -4.98 -2.84
N VAL A 78 17.94 -4.82 -4.08
CA VAL A 78 18.76 -4.82 -5.30
C VAL A 78 18.48 -3.64 -6.24
N VAL A 79 17.65 -2.68 -5.83
CA VAL A 79 17.12 -1.61 -6.68
C VAL A 79 18.20 -0.66 -7.24
N ASN A 80 19.37 -0.60 -6.62
CA ASN A 80 20.47 0.28 -7.01
C ASN A 80 21.53 -0.48 -7.83
N GLY A 81 21.14 -0.97 -9.01
CA GLY A 81 22.06 -1.68 -9.91
C GLY A 81 22.52 -3.04 -9.38
N GLY A 82 21.68 -3.73 -8.61
CA GLY A 82 21.98 -5.02 -7.98
C GLY A 82 22.37 -4.93 -6.50
N GLY A 83 22.44 -3.73 -5.93
CA GLY A 83 22.67 -3.49 -4.51
C GLY A 83 21.53 -2.72 -3.83
N PRO A 84 21.64 -2.49 -2.51
CA PRO A 84 20.64 -1.74 -1.75
C PRO A 84 20.62 -0.26 -2.16
N PRO A 85 19.52 0.46 -1.88
CA PRO A 85 19.41 1.90 -2.10
C PRO A 85 20.48 2.68 -1.34
N ASP A 86 20.84 3.86 -1.85
CA ASP A 86 21.80 4.76 -1.18
C ASP A 86 21.29 5.30 0.16
N PHE A 87 19.97 5.37 0.33
CA PHE A 87 19.32 5.69 1.60
C PHE A 87 18.13 4.76 1.82
N ASN A 88 18.05 4.17 3.01
CA ASN A 88 16.92 3.38 3.46
C ASN A 88 16.77 3.52 4.97
N GLU A 89 15.64 4.05 5.39
CA GLU A 89 15.34 4.30 6.80
C GLU A 89 13.96 3.71 7.09
N LEU A 90 13.96 2.45 7.54
CA LEU A 90 12.78 1.69 7.93
C LEU A 90 12.66 1.66 9.46
N ASN A 91 11.53 2.14 9.97
CA ASN A 91 11.27 2.24 11.40
C ASN A 91 9.94 1.58 11.74
N ILE A 92 9.94 0.70 12.74
CA ILE A 92 8.73 0.20 13.40
C ILE A 92 8.40 1.16 14.54
N VAL A 93 7.16 1.62 14.59
CA VAL A 93 6.63 2.54 15.60
C VAL A 93 5.33 1.99 16.16
N PRO A 94 4.84 2.46 17.31
CA PRO A 94 3.51 2.10 17.77
C PRO A 94 2.46 2.35 16.68
N GLY A 95 1.65 1.33 16.40
CA GLY A 95 0.58 1.38 15.41
C GLY A 95 1.04 1.21 13.97
N GLY A 96 2.32 0.92 13.69
CA GLY A 96 2.74 0.66 12.32
C GLY A 96 4.23 0.74 12.02
N MET A 97 4.52 1.17 10.80
CA MET A 97 5.87 1.38 10.32
C MET A 97 5.94 2.61 9.41
N THR A 98 7.12 3.20 9.31
CA THR A 98 7.47 4.22 8.32
C THR A 98 8.72 3.80 7.56
N VAL A 99 8.79 4.08 6.26
CA VAL A 99 10.00 3.91 5.47
C VAL A 99 10.26 5.11 4.56
N GLY A 100 11.52 5.47 4.40
CA GLY A 100 11.99 6.38 3.36
C GLY A 100 13.16 5.77 2.59
N VAL A 101 13.07 5.79 1.26
CA VAL A 101 14.08 5.22 0.36
C VAL A 101 14.47 6.23 -0.72
N VAL A 102 15.78 6.37 -0.92
CA VAL A 102 16.36 7.03 -2.11
C VAL A 102 17.22 5.98 -2.82
N ILE A 103 16.82 5.59 -4.03
CA ILE A 103 17.47 4.50 -4.77
C ILE A 103 18.95 4.84 -5.01
N ASN A 104 19.20 6.02 -5.57
CA ASN A 104 20.54 6.46 -5.91
C ASN A 104 20.61 8.00 -5.90
N PHE A 105 21.49 8.59 -5.09
CA PHE A 105 21.58 10.05 -4.95
C PHE A 105 22.07 10.75 -6.22
N VAL A 106 22.86 10.06 -7.06
CA VAL A 106 23.34 10.61 -8.34
C VAL A 106 22.38 10.32 -9.50
N GLY A 107 21.32 9.54 -9.26
CA GLY A 107 20.32 9.16 -10.25
C GLY A 107 20.82 8.21 -11.34
N SER A 108 21.92 7.48 -11.10
CA SER A 108 22.46 6.53 -12.09
C SER A 108 21.67 5.23 -12.18
N ASN A 109 20.98 4.86 -11.11
CA ASN A 109 20.06 3.73 -11.05
C ASN A 109 18.69 4.23 -10.63
N VAL A 110 17.66 3.62 -11.23
CA VAL A 110 16.25 3.89 -11.00
C VAL A 110 15.49 2.57 -11.07
N LEU A 111 14.29 2.54 -10.54
CA LEU A 111 13.37 1.43 -10.73
C LEU A 111 12.49 1.75 -11.96
N ASP A 112 12.63 0.94 -13.00
CA ASP A 112 11.86 1.09 -14.23
C ASP A 112 10.36 0.81 -14.02
N PRO A 113 9.49 1.23 -14.95
CA PRO A 113 8.08 0.86 -14.93
C PRO A 113 7.87 -0.66 -14.90
N GLY A 114 6.91 -1.11 -14.10
CA GLY A 114 6.61 -2.53 -13.92
C GLY A 114 5.58 -2.77 -12.83
N THR A 115 5.38 -4.05 -12.51
CA THR A 115 4.36 -4.50 -11.55
C THR A 115 4.93 -5.55 -10.60
N GLY A 116 4.39 -5.63 -9.40
CA GLY A 116 4.73 -6.63 -8.40
C GLY A 116 6.10 -6.41 -7.76
N TYR A 117 6.58 -5.17 -7.73
CA TYR A 117 7.83 -4.85 -7.03
C TYR A 117 7.65 -5.05 -5.53
N GLY A 118 8.32 -6.04 -4.94
CA GLY A 118 8.27 -6.30 -3.51
C GLY A 118 9.14 -5.29 -2.76
N LEU A 119 8.51 -4.30 -2.13
CA LEU A 119 9.20 -3.21 -1.46
C LEU A 119 9.53 -3.55 0.00
N LEU A 120 8.60 -4.17 0.72
CA LEU A 120 8.77 -4.58 2.12
C LEU A 120 8.15 -5.95 2.36
N ASP A 121 8.80 -6.72 3.22
CA ASP A 121 8.25 -7.93 3.84
C ASP A 121 7.98 -7.62 5.32
N LEU A 122 6.76 -7.88 5.76
CA LEU A 122 6.22 -7.59 7.09
C LEU A 122 5.79 -8.90 7.76
N GLN A 123 5.90 -8.97 9.08
CA GLN A 123 5.35 -10.07 9.87
C GLN A 123 4.55 -9.52 11.04
N TYR A 124 3.28 -9.89 11.09
CA TYR A 124 2.34 -9.51 12.14
C TYR A 124 2.04 -10.68 13.06
N GLU A 125 1.84 -10.42 14.34
CA GLU A 125 1.19 -11.34 15.28
C GLU A 125 -0.27 -10.90 15.48
N LEU A 126 -1.22 -11.83 15.36
CA LEU A 126 -2.60 -11.55 15.76
C LEU A 126 -2.73 -11.59 17.28
N VAL A 127 -3.02 -10.45 17.89
CA VAL A 127 -3.22 -10.32 19.34
C VAL A 127 -4.68 -10.10 19.71
N GLY A 128 -5.51 -9.70 18.75
CA GLY A 128 -6.95 -9.53 18.93
C GLY A 128 -7.63 -10.84 19.32
N VAL A 129 -8.58 -10.77 20.26
CA VAL A 129 -9.38 -11.92 20.70
C VAL A 129 -10.85 -11.64 20.40
N PRO A 130 -11.51 -12.40 19.51
CA PRO A 130 -12.91 -12.20 19.22
C PRO A 130 -13.77 -12.54 20.43
N ASP A 131 -14.90 -11.83 20.57
CA ASP A 131 -15.89 -12.14 21.60
C ASP A 131 -16.36 -13.59 21.49
N THR A 132 -16.69 -14.21 22.63
CA THR A 132 -17.20 -15.59 22.63
C THR A 132 -18.51 -15.67 21.84
N GLY A 133 -18.47 -16.34 20.68
CA GLY A 133 -19.60 -16.43 19.75
C GLY A 133 -19.78 -15.21 18.85
N GLY A 134 -18.80 -14.30 18.82
CA GLY A 134 -18.72 -13.14 17.94
C GLY A 134 -18.26 -13.50 16.52
N LEU A 135 -18.18 -12.47 15.67
CA LEU A 135 -17.60 -12.57 14.33
C LEU A 135 -16.06 -12.46 14.40
N PRO A 136 -15.35 -12.96 13.38
CA PRO A 136 -13.94 -12.65 13.13
C PRO A 136 -13.61 -11.16 13.28
N ILE A 137 -12.41 -10.85 13.77
CA ILE A 137 -11.88 -9.49 13.78
C ILE A 137 -11.25 -9.20 12.41
N ASP A 138 -11.65 -8.10 11.78
CA ASP A 138 -11.02 -7.59 10.57
C ASP A 138 -10.03 -6.49 10.94
N ALA A 139 -8.76 -6.86 11.19
CA ALA A 139 -7.73 -5.88 11.54
C ALA A 139 -7.19 -5.21 10.26
N ALA A 140 -7.50 -3.92 10.09
CA ALA A 140 -7.16 -3.18 8.88
C ALA A 140 -5.65 -2.86 8.80
N LEU A 141 -5.06 -3.14 7.64
CA LEU A 141 -3.74 -2.67 7.24
C LEU A 141 -3.92 -1.58 6.20
N GLU A 142 -3.56 -0.35 6.55
CA GLU A 142 -3.84 0.82 5.72
C GLU A 142 -2.59 1.67 5.49
N PHE A 143 -2.45 2.22 4.29
CA PHE A 143 -1.48 3.28 4.05
C PHE A 143 -1.98 4.57 4.68
N CYS A 144 -1.39 4.95 5.79
CA CYS A 144 -1.74 6.18 6.49
C CYS A 144 -0.81 7.30 6.04
N ASP A 145 -1.37 8.46 5.71
CA ASP A 145 -0.61 9.62 5.24
C ASP A 145 -0.46 10.60 6.40
N GLN A 146 0.72 11.17 6.61
CA GLN A 146 1.00 12.17 7.65
C GLN A 146 0.61 11.75 9.09
N THR A 147 0.55 10.44 9.35
CA THR A 147 0.05 9.89 10.63
C THR A 147 1.18 9.36 11.49
N LEU A 148 2.08 8.56 10.91
CA LEU A 148 3.20 7.95 11.63
C LEU A 148 4.52 8.68 11.35
N GLY A 149 5.44 8.61 12.33
CA GLY A 149 6.76 9.24 12.27
C GLY A 149 6.84 10.57 13.01
N SER A 150 8.07 11.02 13.28
CA SER A 150 8.36 12.34 13.85
C SER A 150 9.63 12.91 13.19
N PRO A 151 9.51 13.71 12.11
CA PRO A 151 8.27 14.26 11.54
C PRO A 151 7.38 13.19 10.86
N PRO A 152 6.06 13.44 10.70
CA PRO A 152 5.17 12.52 10.00
C PRO A 152 5.62 12.24 8.56
N VAL A 153 5.45 11.00 8.12
CA VAL A 153 5.87 10.54 6.79
C VAL A 153 4.69 10.59 5.81
N ASP A 154 4.95 11.15 4.63
CA ASP A 154 4.02 11.17 3.51
C ASP A 154 4.12 9.87 2.67
N ASN A 155 3.00 9.42 2.13
CA ASN A 155 2.95 8.35 1.12
C ASN A 155 3.22 8.94 -0.27
N ILE A 156 4.47 8.87 -0.72
CA ILE A 156 4.89 9.43 -2.01
C ILE A 156 5.82 8.49 -2.78
N ILE A 157 5.69 8.56 -4.10
CA ILE A 157 6.64 8.00 -5.07
C ILE A 157 7.37 9.16 -5.72
N VAL A 158 8.70 9.09 -5.79
CA VAL A 158 9.52 10.11 -6.44
C VAL A 158 9.79 9.71 -7.88
N SER A 159 9.37 10.53 -8.83
CA SER A 159 9.64 10.34 -10.27
C SER A 159 10.01 11.66 -10.93
N GLY A 160 11.11 11.68 -11.69
CA GLY A 160 11.60 12.88 -12.35
C GLY A 160 11.85 14.06 -11.38
N GLY A 161 12.23 13.76 -10.13
CA GLY A 161 12.40 14.74 -9.05
C GLY A 161 11.10 15.34 -8.49
N SER A 162 9.94 14.85 -8.92
CA SER A 162 8.62 15.25 -8.40
C SER A 162 8.06 14.20 -7.45
N SER A 163 7.34 14.66 -6.42
CA SER A 163 6.58 13.78 -5.53
C SER A 163 5.21 13.50 -6.12
N ILE A 164 4.90 12.22 -6.31
CA ILE A 164 3.63 11.72 -6.83
C ILE A 164 2.94 10.96 -5.70
N THR A 165 1.70 11.34 -5.39
CA THR A 165 0.86 10.56 -4.45
C THR A 165 0.35 9.30 -5.16
N PRO A 166 0.68 8.10 -4.68
CA PRO A 166 0.22 6.86 -5.29
C PRO A 166 -1.25 6.59 -4.92
N GLU A 167 -1.91 5.75 -5.72
CA GLU A 167 -3.10 5.05 -5.23
C GLU A 167 -2.68 3.97 -4.22
N THR A 168 -3.57 3.65 -3.29
CA THR A 168 -3.28 2.72 -2.20
C THR A 168 -4.35 1.63 -2.12
N ASN A 169 -3.91 0.37 -2.19
CA ASN A 169 -4.75 -0.80 -1.92
C ASN A 169 -4.44 -1.34 -0.53
N SER A 170 -5.33 -1.01 0.41
CA SER A 170 -5.31 -1.52 1.79
C SER A 170 -5.82 -2.96 1.86
N SER A 171 -5.56 -3.63 2.98
CA SER A 171 -6.03 -5.00 3.21
C SER A 171 -6.44 -5.23 4.66
N VAL A 172 -6.84 -6.45 5.00
CA VAL A 172 -7.18 -6.86 6.36
C VAL A 172 -6.46 -8.15 6.73
N ILE A 173 -6.07 -8.28 7.99
CA ILE A 173 -5.72 -9.55 8.59
C ILE A 173 -6.92 -10.00 9.42
N GLN A 174 -7.49 -11.17 9.07
CA GLN A 174 -8.68 -11.70 9.75
C GLN A 174 -8.29 -12.66 10.88
N ASN A 175 -8.94 -12.53 12.04
CA ASN A 175 -8.86 -13.50 13.15
C ASN A 175 -9.98 -14.55 13.09
#